data_AF-C1BQB7-F1
#
_entry.id   AF-C1BQB7-F1
#
_cell.length_a   1.000
_cell.length_b   1.000
_cell.length_c   1.000
_cell.angle_alpha   90.00
_cell.angle_beta   90.00
_cell.angle_gamma   90.00
#
_symmetry.space_group_name_H-M   'P 1'
#
loop_
_entity.id
_entity.type
_entity.pdbx_description
1 polymer ?
#
loop_
_entity_poly.entity_id
_entity_poly.type
_entity_poly.pdbx_seq_one_letter_code
_entity_poly.pdbx_strand_id
1 'polypeptide(L)'
;MSLSMDPRSVNASTGVYLMRSFNVDPPEKRLMPGYPSLRNYGDRLKIGIDCDEVYPGIVIGDGLTAKNMDYLNKIGITHVLNTAENDVNLSPSKFAKQGIRYKGFRCMDVPHADIAQYFDECAEFIDLALSFSQTKVFVACLLGFSRSTAIVAAYLMKKKGFTATQAITEMRTIREVKPNVGFLQQLGQLDDKIRREKYRYRR
;
A
#
# COMPACT_ATOMS: atom_id res chain seq x y z
N MET A 1 36.97 -27.61 4.53
CA MET A 1 36.53 -26.49 5.37
C MET A 1 35.12 -26.09 4.94
N SER A 2 34.11 -26.54 5.67
CA SER A 2 32.72 -26.10 5.44
C SER A 2 32.60 -24.65 5.89
N LEU A 3 32.36 -23.73 4.95
CA LEU A 3 31.90 -22.39 5.28
C LEU A 3 30.52 -22.53 5.94
N SER A 4 30.49 -22.50 7.27
CA SER A 4 29.24 -22.38 8.02
C SER A 4 28.62 -21.03 7.62
N MET A 5 27.60 -21.06 6.77
CA MET A 5 26.80 -19.86 6.53
C MET A 5 26.16 -19.44 7.85
N ASP A 6 26.37 -18.19 8.19
CA ASP A 6 25.73 -17.54 9.32
C ASP A 6 24.20 -17.59 9.12
N PRO A 7 23.40 -18.17 10.04
CA PRO A 7 21.94 -18.17 9.93
C PRO A 7 21.33 -16.76 9.87
N ARG A 8 22.10 -15.71 10.19
CA ARG A 8 21.71 -14.30 9.99
C ARG A 8 21.70 -13.86 8.51
N SER A 9 22.40 -14.53 7.60
CA SER A 9 22.46 -14.15 6.17
C SER A 9 21.32 -14.75 5.34
N VAL A 10 20.68 -15.81 5.83
CA VAL A 10 19.65 -16.55 5.07
C VAL A 10 18.28 -15.85 5.11
N ASN A 11 18.07 -14.92 6.05
CA ASN A 11 16.79 -14.22 6.29
C ASN A 11 16.90 -12.69 6.25
N ALA A 12 17.89 -12.13 5.55
CA ALA A 12 17.91 -10.70 5.28
C ALA A 12 16.86 -10.39 4.19
N SER A 13 15.77 -9.71 4.55
CA SER A 13 14.74 -9.22 3.63
C SER A 13 15.28 -8.06 2.77
N THR A 14 16.38 -8.29 2.06
CA THR A 14 16.95 -7.29 1.15
C THR A 14 15.92 -6.95 0.06
N GLY A 15 15.99 -5.73 -0.50
CA GLY A 15 15.11 -5.35 -1.61
C GLY A 15 15.13 -6.37 -2.76
N VAL A 16 16.28 -7.01 -3.01
CA VAL A 16 16.46 -8.10 -3.99
C VAL A 16 15.63 -9.33 -3.65
N TYR A 17 15.53 -9.71 -2.37
CA TYR A 17 14.69 -10.82 -1.95
C TYR A 17 13.20 -10.50 -2.12
N LEU A 18 12.80 -9.26 -1.82
CA LEU A 18 11.42 -8.81 -1.99
C LEU A 18 10.96 -8.81 -3.45
N MET A 19 11.86 -8.64 -4.41
CA MET A 19 11.54 -8.80 -5.83
C MET A 19 10.96 -10.17 -6.17
N ARG A 20 11.31 -11.23 -5.41
CA ARG A 20 10.73 -12.58 -5.61
C ARG A 20 9.22 -12.63 -5.35
N SER A 21 8.70 -11.69 -4.56
CA SER A 21 7.25 -11.57 -4.30
C SER A 21 6.48 -11.21 -5.58
N PHE A 22 7.16 -10.74 -6.63
CA PHE A 22 6.55 -10.46 -7.93
C PHE A 22 6.46 -11.68 -8.86
N ASN A 23 6.91 -12.86 -8.43
CA ASN A 23 6.73 -14.10 -9.20
C ASN A 23 5.29 -14.63 -9.15
N VAL A 24 4.41 -13.97 -8.38
CA VAL A 24 2.97 -14.18 -8.45
C VAL A 24 2.39 -13.06 -9.30
N ASP A 25 1.75 -13.43 -10.40
CA ASP A 25 1.01 -12.49 -11.22
C ASP A 25 -0.38 -12.24 -10.63
N PRO A 26 -0.85 -10.97 -10.60
CA PRO A 26 -2.21 -10.70 -10.21
C PRO A 26 -3.18 -11.28 -11.25
N PRO A 27 -4.43 -11.57 -10.85
CA PRO A 27 -5.45 -12.04 -11.78
C PRO A 27 -5.66 -11.05 -12.94
N GLU A 28 -5.82 -11.57 -14.16
CA GLU A 28 -6.11 -10.76 -15.36
C GLU A 28 -7.43 -9.97 -15.19
N LYS A 29 -8.42 -10.60 -14.54
CA LYS A 29 -9.72 -10.01 -14.21
C LYS A 29 -9.85 -9.93 -12.70
N ARG A 30 -10.10 -8.72 -12.19
CA ARG A 30 -10.15 -8.42 -10.75
C ARG A 30 -11.51 -7.86 -10.35
N LEU A 31 -11.96 -8.15 -9.14
CA LEU A 31 -13.18 -7.57 -8.59
C LEU A 31 -12.93 -6.10 -8.26
N MET A 32 -13.81 -5.21 -8.71
CA MET A 32 -13.71 -3.78 -8.41
C MET A 32 -14.75 -3.41 -7.36
N PRO A 33 -14.40 -2.66 -6.30
CA PRO A 33 -15.36 -2.26 -5.27
C PRO A 33 -16.63 -1.60 -5.86
N GLY A 34 -17.81 -2.07 -5.45
CA GLY A 34 -19.08 -1.53 -5.94
C GLY A 34 -19.48 -1.96 -7.36
N TYR A 35 -18.83 -2.98 -7.93
CA TYR A 35 -19.21 -3.61 -9.19
C TYR A 35 -19.43 -5.12 -9.00
N PRO A 36 -20.48 -5.70 -9.62
CA PRO A 36 -20.87 -7.10 -9.38
C PRO A 36 -20.02 -8.12 -10.15
N SER A 37 -19.22 -7.69 -11.13
CA SER A 37 -18.47 -8.57 -12.02
C SER A 37 -16.99 -8.22 -12.07
N LEU A 38 -16.17 -9.25 -12.31
CA LEU A 38 -14.73 -9.09 -12.56
C LEU A 38 -14.49 -8.28 -13.84
N ARG A 39 -13.47 -7.43 -13.82
CA ARG A 39 -13.10 -6.57 -14.95
C ARG A 39 -11.61 -6.69 -15.24
N ASN A 40 -11.26 -6.73 -16.52
CA ASN A 40 -9.87 -6.61 -16.97
C ASN A 40 -9.42 -5.14 -16.99
N TYR A 41 -8.15 -4.92 -17.28
CA TYR A 41 -7.57 -3.58 -17.36
C TYR A 41 -8.23 -2.69 -18.45
N GLY A 42 -8.55 -3.25 -19.61
CA GLY A 42 -9.20 -2.51 -20.70
C GLY A 42 -10.60 -1.99 -20.32
N ASP A 43 -11.38 -2.79 -19.60
CA ASP A 43 -12.70 -2.38 -19.08
C ASP A 43 -12.60 -1.26 -18.05
N ARG A 44 -11.58 -1.34 -17.18
CA ARG A 44 -11.27 -0.35 -16.13
C ARG A 44 -10.82 0.98 -16.73
N LEU A 45 -9.99 0.95 -17.78
CA LEU A 45 -9.58 2.13 -18.54
C LEU A 45 -10.77 2.85 -19.17
N LYS A 46 -11.72 2.12 -19.77
CA LYS A 46 -12.91 2.72 -20.42
C LYS A 46 -13.78 3.51 -19.44
N ILE A 47 -13.87 3.08 -18.19
CA ILE A 47 -14.67 3.74 -17.15
C ILE A 47 -13.87 4.76 -16.33
N GLY A 48 -12.55 4.81 -16.49
CA GLY A 48 -11.66 5.72 -15.76
C GLY A 48 -11.57 5.41 -14.26
N ILE A 49 -11.68 4.13 -13.87
CA ILE A 49 -11.61 3.68 -12.49
C ILE A 49 -10.70 2.44 -12.43
N ASP A 50 -9.64 2.50 -11.61
CA ASP A 50 -8.82 1.35 -11.27
C ASP A 50 -8.42 1.37 -9.78
N CYS A 51 -9.06 0.51 -9.01
CA CYS A 51 -8.72 0.25 -7.62
C CYS A 51 -9.16 -1.16 -7.19
N ASP A 52 -8.61 -1.63 -6.07
CA ASP A 52 -9.01 -2.88 -5.43
C ASP A 52 -8.86 -2.78 -3.92
N GLU A 53 -9.73 -3.50 -3.21
CA GLU A 53 -9.59 -3.75 -1.79
C GLU A 53 -8.52 -4.83 -1.58
N VAL A 54 -7.33 -4.41 -1.15
CA VAL A 54 -6.15 -5.29 -1.02
C VAL A 54 -6.02 -5.91 0.37
N TYR A 55 -6.79 -5.41 1.32
CA TYR A 55 -6.90 -5.88 2.69
C TYR A 55 -8.23 -5.35 3.25
N PRO A 56 -8.90 -6.03 4.21
CA PRO A 56 -10.18 -5.56 4.75
C PRO A 56 -10.15 -4.08 5.16
N GLY A 57 -10.99 -3.27 4.50
CA GLY A 57 -11.11 -1.83 4.72
C GLY A 57 -10.04 -0.97 4.04
N ILE A 58 -9.09 -1.55 3.30
CA ILE A 58 -8.01 -0.83 2.60
C ILE A 58 -8.14 -1.02 1.10
N VAL A 59 -8.45 0.08 0.42
CA VAL A 59 -8.50 0.15 -1.04
C VAL A 59 -7.26 0.88 -1.53
N ILE A 60 -6.54 0.32 -2.50
CA ILE A 60 -5.53 1.06 -3.24
C ILE A 60 -6.04 1.33 -4.65
N GLY A 61 -5.84 2.55 -5.14
CA GLY A 61 -6.14 2.92 -6.51
C GLY A 61 -5.24 4.01 -7.07
N ASP A 62 -5.53 4.37 -8.31
CA ASP A 62 -4.82 5.41 -9.05
C ASP A 62 -5.34 6.83 -8.74
N GLY A 63 -4.63 7.83 -9.28
CA GLY A 63 -4.95 9.24 -9.05
C GLY A 63 -6.21 9.69 -9.79
N LEU A 64 -6.60 9.02 -10.87
CA LEU A 64 -7.86 9.31 -11.58
C LEU A 64 -9.06 8.87 -10.74
N THR A 65 -9.00 7.66 -10.18
CA THR A 65 -10.02 7.13 -9.27
C THR A 65 -10.13 7.99 -8.02
N ALA A 66 -9.01 8.45 -7.46
CA ALA A 66 -8.99 9.33 -6.29
C ALA A 66 -9.69 10.69 -6.52
N LYS A 67 -9.80 11.14 -7.79
CA LYS A 67 -10.53 12.37 -8.17
C LYS A 67 -12.03 12.14 -8.34
N ASN A 68 -12.48 10.89 -8.44
CA ASN A 68 -13.87 10.53 -8.67
C ASN A 68 -14.64 10.46 -7.34
N MET A 69 -15.06 11.61 -6.82
CA MET A 69 -15.76 11.71 -5.53
C MET A 69 -17.04 10.86 -5.47
N ASP A 70 -17.83 10.85 -6.55
CA ASP A 70 -19.07 10.08 -6.62
C ASP A 70 -18.81 8.59 -6.45
N TYR A 71 -17.75 8.09 -7.08
CA TYR A 71 -17.35 6.69 -6.93
C TYR A 71 -16.81 6.39 -5.53
N LEU A 72 -15.98 7.27 -4.95
CA LEU A 72 -15.47 7.09 -3.59
C LEU A 72 -16.62 7.03 -2.56
N ASN A 73 -17.61 7.91 -2.69
CA ASN A 73 -18.83 7.90 -1.89
C ASN A 73 -19.63 6.60 -2.10
N LYS A 74 -19.83 6.19 -3.36
CA LYS A 74 -20.57 4.97 -3.72
C LYS A 74 -20.00 3.72 -3.04
N ILE A 75 -18.68 3.61 -2.91
CA ILE A 75 -18.02 2.44 -2.30
C ILE A 75 -17.79 2.58 -0.78
N GLY A 76 -18.25 3.68 -0.19
CA GLY A 76 -18.18 3.95 1.25
C GLY A 76 -16.79 4.35 1.75
N ILE A 77 -15.99 5.07 0.95
CA ILE A 77 -14.72 5.63 1.43
C ILE A 77 -14.97 6.68 2.50
N THR A 78 -14.30 6.53 3.65
CA THR A 78 -14.36 7.51 4.76
C THR A 78 -13.03 8.24 4.96
N HIS A 79 -11.93 7.66 4.46
CA HIS A 79 -10.59 8.24 4.59
C HIS A 79 -9.86 8.16 3.26
N VAL A 80 -9.11 9.20 2.91
CA VAL A 80 -8.23 9.24 1.73
C VAL A 80 -6.82 9.56 2.18
N LEU A 81 -5.87 8.72 1.78
CA LEU A 81 -4.44 8.92 1.96
C LEU A 81 -3.76 9.09 0.60
N ASN A 82 -3.38 10.31 0.25
CA ASN A 82 -2.68 10.64 -0.99
C ASN A 82 -1.15 10.58 -0.79
N THR A 83 -0.52 9.55 -1.33
CA THR A 83 0.94 9.33 -1.20
C THR A 83 1.75 10.03 -2.31
N ALA A 84 1.10 10.88 -3.12
CA ALA A 84 1.66 11.46 -4.33
C ALA A 84 1.13 12.88 -4.59
N GLU A 85 1.06 13.76 -3.59
CA GLU A 85 0.52 15.12 -3.80
C GLU A 85 1.27 15.95 -4.85
N ASN A 86 2.51 15.58 -5.16
CA ASN A 86 3.28 16.16 -6.26
C ASN A 86 2.75 15.79 -7.66
N ASP A 87 2.04 14.67 -7.80
CA ASP A 87 1.52 14.18 -9.09
C ASP A 87 -0.01 14.14 -9.16
N VAL A 88 -0.67 13.98 -8.00
CA VAL A 88 -2.11 13.84 -7.88
C VAL A 88 -2.64 15.00 -7.04
N ASN A 89 -3.01 16.08 -7.73
CA ASN A 89 -3.64 17.23 -7.08
C ASN A 89 -5.08 16.90 -6.68
N LEU A 90 -5.29 16.84 -5.36
CA LEU A 90 -6.57 16.61 -4.70
C LEU A 90 -6.88 17.81 -3.82
N SER A 91 -8.16 18.10 -3.59
CA SER A 91 -8.58 19.24 -2.77
C SER A 91 -9.08 18.75 -1.41
N PRO A 92 -8.31 18.93 -0.31
CA PRO A 92 -8.72 18.48 1.02
C PRO A 92 -10.08 19.05 1.45
N SER A 93 -10.38 20.30 1.06
CA SER A 93 -11.67 20.94 1.36
C SER A 93 -12.86 20.28 0.64
N LYS A 94 -12.67 19.68 -0.54
CA LYS A 94 -13.71 18.88 -1.20
C LYS A 94 -14.00 17.60 -0.43
N PHE A 95 -12.98 16.91 0.06
CA PHE A 95 -13.15 15.70 0.89
C PHE A 95 -13.83 16.03 2.22
N ALA A 96 -13.40 17.11 2.89
CA ALA A 96 -14.00 17.54 4.15
C ALA A 96 -15.51 17.83 4.01
N LYS A 97 -15.94 18.46 2.91
CA LYS A 97 -17.38 18.69 2.61
C LYS A 97 -18.20 17.41 2.43
N GLN A 98 -17.55 16.30 2.11
CA GLN A 98 -18.17 14.98 1.98
C GLN A 98 -18.04 14.14 3.25
N GLY A 99 -17.47 14.70 4.34
CA GLY A 99 -17.19 13.95 5.56
C GLY A 99 -16.01 12.98 5.42
N ILE A 100 -15.22 13.06 4.36
CA ILE A 100 -14.05 12.22 4.14
C ILE A 100 -12.83 12.87 4.76
N ARG A 101 -12.14 12.14 5.64
CA ARG A 101 -10.88 12.60 6.23
C ARG A 101 -9.74 12.42 5.24
N TYR A 102 -9.02 13.49 4.99
CA TYR A 102 -7.92 13.52 4.03
C TYR A 102 -6.57 13.64 4.73
N LYS A 103 -5.60 12.85 4.28
CA LYS A 103 -4.18 13.04 4.56
C LYS A 103 -3.42 12.93 3.24
N GLY A 104 -2.40 13.75 3.06
CA GLY A 104 -1.51 13.65 1.91
C GLY A 104 -0.09 14.07 2.23
N PHE A 105 0.83 13.58 1.41
CA PHE A 105 2.23 13.97 1.44
C PHE A 105 2.83 13.93 0.03
N ARG A 106 3.97 14.61 -0.13
CA ARG A 106 4.71 14.68 -1.39
C ARG A 106 5.88 13.71 -1.33
N CYS A 107 5.91 12.75 -2.25
CA CYS A 107 7.00 11.80 -2.39
C CYS A 107 7.16 11.44 -3.86
N MET A 108 8.36 11.63 -4.39
CA MET A 108 8.71 11.25 -5.76
C MET A 108 8.79 9.73 -5.88
N ASP A 109 8.31 9.16 -6.99
CA ASP A 109 8.41 7.72 -7.23
C ASP A 109 9.77 7.32 -7.83
N VAL A 110 10.83 7.55 -7.07
CA VAL A 110 12.20 7.30 -7.50
C VAL A 110 12.96 6.55 -6.39
N PRO A 111 13.93 5.67 -6.73
CA PRO A 111 14.61 4.84 -5.73
C PRO A 111 15.34 5.59 -4.61
N HIS A 112 15.73 6.85 -4.83
CA HIS A 112 16.45 7.65 -3.83
C HIS A 112 15.52 8.50 -2.94
N ALA A 113 14.21 8.52 -3.20
CA ALA A 113 13.26 9.20 -2.31
C ALA A 113 13.09 8.43 -1.00
N ASP A 114 13.12 9.13 0.13
CA ASP A 114 12.83 8.55 1.44
C ASP A 114 11.32 8.52 1.66
N ILE A 115 10.68 7.38 1.42
CA ILE A 115 9.26 7.17 1.75
C ILE A 115 9.10 6.64 3.18
N ALA A 116 10.16 6.07 3.76
CA ALA A 116 10.16 5.47 5.09
C ALA A 116 9.85 6.50 6.19
N GLN A 117 10.22 7.76 5.98
CA GLN A 117 9.85 8.87 6.88
C GLN A 117 8.33 8.99 7.11
N TYR A 118 7.50 8.48 6.19
CA TYR A 118 6.04 8.53 6.28
C TYR A 118 5.41 7.24 6.83
N PHE A 119 6.19 6.17 7.04
CA PHE A 119 5.64 4.86 7.43
C PHE A 119 4.89 4.90 8.76
N ASP A 120 5.44 5.57 9.77
CA ASP A 120 4.84 5.60 11.10
C ASP A 120 3.53 6.39 11.10
N GLU A 121 3.58 7.63 10.61
CA GLU A 121 2.42 8.53 10.56
C GLU A 121 1.29 7.97 9.67
N CYS A 122 1.62 7.35 8.53
CA CYS A 122 0.61 6.76 7.65
C CYS A 122 0.04 5.47 8.23
N ALA A 123 0.86 4.64 8.90
CA ALA A 123 0.37 3.46 9.57
C ALA A 123 -0.61 3.82 10.69
N GLU A 124 -0.33 4.87 11.45
CA GLU A 124 -1.26 5.39 12.46
C GLU A 124 -2.56 5.93 11.87
N PHE A 125 -2.48 6.69 10.78
CA PHE A 125 -3.67 7.18 10.08
C PHE A 125 -4.60 6.05 9.62
N ILE A 126 -4.03 5.00 9.02
CA ILE A 126 -4.79 3.83 8.56
C ILE A 126 -5.34 3.05 9.76
N ASP A 127 -4.53 2.82 10.81
CA ASP A 127 -4.93 2.05 11.99
C ASP A 127 -6.08 2.71 12.74
N LEU A 128 -5.99 4.03 12.95
CA LEU A 128 -7.03 4.82 13.59
C LEU A 128 -8.31 4.85 12.75
N ALA A 129 -8.21 4.93 11.42
CA ALA A 129 -9.38 4.86 10.57
C ALA A 129 -10.10 3.52 10.78
N LEU A 130 -9.35 2.41 10.70
CA LEU A 130 -9.89 1.05 10.77
C LEU A 130 -10.26 0.58 12.17
N SER A 131 -9.98 1.35 13.24
CA SER A 131 -10.47 1.04 14.59
C SER A 131 -11.96 1.33 14.77
N PHE A 132 -12.59 2.03 13.82
CA PHE A 132 -14.02 2.30 13.81
C PHE A 132 -14.73 1.36 12.83
N SER A 133 -15.92 0.87 13.21
CA SER A 133 -16.73 0.02 12.33
C SER A 133 -17.15 0.78 11.06
N GLN A 134 -17.33 0.04 9.97
CA GLN A 134 -17.82 0.58 8.67
C GLN A 134 -16.93 1.69 8.08
N THR A 135 -15.63 1.68 8.36
CA THR A 135 -14.67 2.59 7.75
C THR A 135 -13.92 1.92 6.59
N LYS A 136 -13.52 2.74 5.62
CA LYS A 136 -12.72 2.31 4.48
C LYS A 136 -11.73 3.41 4.09
N VAL A 137 -10.47 3.02 3.94
CA VAL A 137 -9.37 3.91 3.59
C VAL A 137 -8.99 3.70 2.13
N PHE A 138 -9.00 4.77 1.35
CA PHE A 138 -8.48 4.79 -0.01
C PHE A 138 -7.05 5.34 -0.01
N VAL A 139 -6.07 4.53 -0.36
CA VAL A 139 -4.66 4.92 -0.43
C VAL A 139 -4.29 5.11 -1.90
N ALA A 140 -4.02 6.34 -2.31
CA ALA A 140 -3.77 6.70 -3.70
C ALA A 140 -2.28 7.02 -3.95
N CYS A 141 -1.81 6.70 -5.15
CA CYS A 141 -0.68 7.40 -5.76
C CYS A 141 -1.03 7.74 -7.22
N LEU A 142 -0.05 7.99 -8.10
CA LEU A 142 -0.35 8.30 -9.50
C LEU A 142 -1.03 7.13 -10.24
N LEU A 143 -0.36 5.97 -10.29
CA LEU A 143 -0.86 4.75 -10.97
C LEU A 143 -1.37 3.70 -9.99
N GLY A 144 -1.27 3.97 -8.69
CA GLY A 144 -1.56 2.97 -7.68
C GLY A 144 -0.56 1.82 -7.65
N PHE A 145 0.68 1.90 -8.16
CA PHE A 145 1.59 0.73 -8.17
C PHE A 145 2.68 0.73 -7.12
N SER A 146 3.24 1.89 -6.76
CA SER A 146 4.51 1.97 -6.03
C SER A 146 4.46 2.67 -4.66
N ARG A 147 4.08 3.95 -4.61
CA ARG A 147 4.07 4.72 -3.34
C ARG A 147 2.95 4.26 -2.41
N SER A 148 1.74 4.10 -2.94
CA SER A 148 0.60 3.64 -2.15
C SER A 148 0.79 2.22 -1.62
N THR A 149 1.40 1.34 -2.41
CA THR A 149 1.72 -0.04 -2.02
C THR A 149 2.82 -0.09 -0.97
N ALA A 150 3.86 0.74 -1.08
CA ALA A 150 4.89 0.82 -0.04
C ALA A 150 4.29 1.25 1.31
N ILE A 151 3.40 2.24 1.32
CA ILE A 151 2.71 2.68 2.55
C ILE A 151 1.81 1.58 3.12
N VAL A 152 0.99 0.93 2.30
CA VAL A 152 0.11 -0.15 2.79
C VAL A 152 0.94 -1.35 3.28
N ALA A 153 2.04 -1.70 2.61
CA ALA A 153 2.94 -2.74 3.08
C ALA A 153 3.52 -2.40 4.46
N ALA A 154 4.01 -1.16 4.65
CA ALA A 154 4.51 -0.71 5.94
C ALA A 154 3.44 -0.77 7.04
N TYR A 155 2.19 -0.41 6.73
CA TYR A 155 1.06 -0.57 7.65
C TYR A 155 0.85 -2.04 8.05
N LEU A 156 0.75 -2.95 7.07
CA LEU A 156 0.54 -4.38 7.35
C LEU A 156 1.67 -4.95 8.22
N MET A 157 2.91 -4.51 7.99
CA MET A 157 4.05 -4.93 8.80
C MET A 157 3.95 -4.42 10.24
N LYS A 158 3.72 -3.12 10.42
CA LYS A 158 3.72 -2.46 11.73
C LYS A 158 2.51 -2.81 12.59
N LYS A 159 1.33 -2.96 11.97
CA LYS A 159 0.05 -3.04 12.67
C LYS A 159 -0.61 -4.40 12.58
N LYS A 160 -0.29 -5.20 11.56
CA LYS A 160 -0.85 -6.55 11.36
C LYS A 160 0.17 -7.68 11.50
N GLY A 161 1.42 -7.35 11.78
CA GLY A 161 2.46 -8.34 12.10
C GLY A 161 3.02 -9.09 10.90
N PHE A 162 2.76 -8.60 9.67
CA PHE A 162 3.29 -9.18 8.44
C PHE A 162 4.80 -8.93 8.34
N THR A 163 5.53 -9.86 7.75
CA THR A 163 6.85 -9.57 7.16
C THR A 163 6.69 -8.74 5.89
N ALA A 164 7.77 -8.12 5.40
CA ALA A 164 7.71 -7.37 4.15
C ALA A 164 7.26 -8.25 2.96
N THR A 165 7.77 -9.49 2.87
CA THR A 165 7.38 -10.46 1.84
C THR A 165 5.89 -10.80 1.92
N GLN A 166 5.37 -11.08 3.11
CA GLN A 166 3.96 -11.39 3.28
C GLN A 166 3.07 -10.20 2.89
N ALA A 167 3.44 -8.98 3.30
CA ALA A 167 2.65 -7.79 2.99
C ALA A 167 2.56 -7.51 1.48
N ILE A 168 3.68 -7.65 0.76
CA ILE A 168 3.68 -7.49 -0.71
C ILE A 168 2.90 -8.61 -1.38
N THR A 169 3.12 -9.86 -0.97
CA THR A 169 2.46 -11.04 -1.57
C THR A 169 0.95 -10.97 -1.38
N GLU A 170 0.47 -10.60 -0.19
CA GLU A 170 -0.95 -10.43 0.13
C GLU A 170 -1.63 -9.52 -0.90
N MET A 171 -1.07 -8.32 -1.11
CA MET A 171 -1.65 -7.38 -2.08
C MET A 171 -1.46 -7.83 -3.54
N ARG A 172 -0.35 -8.51 -3.84
CA ARG A 172 0.00 -8.98 -5.19
C ARG A 172 -0.96 -10.03 -5.72
N THR A 173 -1.53 -10.87 -4.84
CA THR A 173 -2.57 -11.84 -5.24
C THR A 173 -3.86 -11.17 -5.70
N ILE A 174 -4.07 -9.90 -5.36
CA ILE A 174 -5.29 -9.15 -5.67
C ILE A 174 -5.06 -8.20 -6.84
N ARG A 175 -3.94 -7.48 -6.88
CA ARG A 175 -3.68 -6.46 -7.91
C ARG A 175 -2.20 -6.24 -8.19
N GLU A 176 -1.93 -5.52 -9.28
CA GLU A 176 -0.57 -5.13 -9.63
C GLU A 176 0.04 -4.23 -8.54
N VAL A 177 1.05 -4.74 -7.83
CA VAL A 177 1.83 -3.99 -6.84
C VAL A 177 3.30 -4.08 -7.20
N LYS A 178 3.95 -2.93 -7.31
CA LYS A 178 5.35 -2.83 -7.72
C LYS A 178 6.00 -1.56 -7.14
N PRO A 179 6.24 -1.51 -5.81
CA PRO A 179 7.14 -0.51 -5.24
C PRO A 179 8.45 -0.47 -6.00
N ASN A 180 8.99 0.72 -6.22
CA ASN A 180 10.32 0.84 -6.81
C ASN A 180 11.38 0.19 -5.89
N VAL A 181 12.55 -0.11 -6.46
CA VAL A 181 13.61 -0.85 -5.75
C VAL A 181 14.10 -0.18 -4.47
N GLY A 182 14.08 1.15 -4.41
CA GLY A 182 14.45 1.91 -3.21
C GLY A 182 13.41 1.76 -2.10
N PHE A 183 12.12 1.79 -2.46
CA PHE A 183 11.04 1.55 -1.50
C PHE A 183 11.04 0.11 -0.99
N LEU A 184 11.34 -0.87 -1.85
CA LEU A 184 11.53 -2.26 -1.41
C LEU A 184 12.70 -2.36 -0.41
N GLN A 185 13.82 -1.69 -0.67
CA GLN A 185 14.93 -1.66 0.27
C GLN A 185 14.53 -1.05 1.62
N GLN A 186 13.77 0.05 1.61
CA GLN A 186 13.26 0.70 2.82
C GLN A 186 12.27 -0.19 3.59
N LEU A 187 11.41 -0.94 2.91
CA LEU A 187 10.56 -1.96 3.54
C LEU A 187 11.40 -3.09 4.14
N GLY A 188 12.45 -3.54 3.47
CA GLY A 188 13.39 -4.52 4.01
C GLY A 188 14.06 -4.05 5.31
N GLN A 189 14.50 -2.79 5.34
CA GLN A 189 15.08 -2.17 6.53
C GLN A 189 14.06 -2.07 7.68
N LEU A 190 12.80 -1.77 7.38
CA LEU A 190 11.72 -1.79 8.37
C LEU A 190 11.50 -3.19 8.94
N ASP A 191 11.49 -4.22 8.09
CA ASP A 191 11.31 -5.63 8.50
C ASP A 191 12.43 -6.06 9.48
N ASP A 192 13.68 -5.73 9.14
CA ASP A 192 14.84 -5.97 10.00
C ASP A 192 14.78 -5.20 11.33
N LYS A 193 14.24 -3.98 11.33
CA LYS A 193 14.03 -3.20 12.55
C LYS A 193 12.98 -3.86 13.45
N ILE A 194 11.79 -4.17 12.91
CA ILE A 194 10.70 -4.82 13.65
C ILE A 194 11.14 -6.17 14.23
N ARG A 195 11.86 -6.98 13.43
CA ARG A 195 12.40 -8.26 13.87
C ARG A 195 13.34 -8.10 15.06
N ARG A 196 14.29 -7.16 14.99
CA ARG A 196 15.23 -6.87 16.09
C ARG A 196 14.50 -6.40 17.36
N GLU A 197 13.49 -5.55 17.23
CA GLU A 197 12.69 -5.08 18.37
C GLU A 197 11.94 -6.24 19.05
N LYS A 198 11.28 -7.11 18.27
CA LYS A 198 10.60 -8.32 18.81
C LYS A 198 11.56 -9.24 19.58
N TYR A 199 12.81 -9.38 19.13
CA TYR A 199 13.81 -10.17 19.87
C TYR A 199 14.24 -9.51 21.18
N ARG A 200 14.33 -8.18 21.24
CA ARG A 200 14.69 -7.46 22.47
C ARG A 200 13.63 -7.61 23.56
N TYR A 201 12.35 -7.62 23.20
CA TYR A 201 11.24 -7.79 24.16
C TYR A 201 11.00 -9.23 24.61
N ARG A 202 11.62 -10.22 23.95
CA ARG A 202 11.51 -11.65 24.30
C ARG A 202 12.65 -12.15 25.21
N ARG A 203 13.59 -11.29 25.59
CA ARG A 203 14.63 -11.54 26.59
C ARG A 203 14.27 -10.80 27.86
#